data_AF-A0A9X8DTA4-F1
#
_entry.id   AF-A0A9X8DTA4-F1
#
_cell.length_a   1.000
_cell.length_b   1.000
_cell.length_c   1.000
_cell.angle_alpha   90.00
_cell.angle_beta   90.00
_cell.angle_gamma   90.00
#
_symmetry.space_group_name_H-M   'P 1'
#
loop_
_entity.id
_entity.type
_entity.pdbx_description
1 polymer ?
#
loop_
_entity_poly.entity_id
_entity_poly.type
_entity_poly.pdbx_seq_one_letter_code
_entity_poly.pdbx_strand_id
1 'polypeptide(L)'
;MRFLFAVLGAFQCILAASSPSSPQFHLSLVGDGSGDYMLDWVTSVDEKSSTVFYGGSNDSLANKADGTSSGNVVVTPSLSVQCWHARLSGLGAAGSTVHYDLSSTGTTSKSFVVSGPSMTWAIFGDMGSIAMKKASGITLPALTSDLAAKSYQGILNLGDLAYELVETNGDVYMQQLEPLTSVVPMHTTIGNHEMQYAMFGALPNYIRRFAGLAAGAGRASGSSSNRFYSFNAGFVHFVVIDTEVYGDQSFMTPGTDGFWSSSETA
;
A
#
# COMPACT_ATOMS: atom_id res chain seq x y z
N MET A 1 -58.06 13.47 34.47
CA MET A 1 -57.16 12.58 33.71
C MET A 1 -55.86 13.31 33.45
N ARG A 2 -54.77 12.96 34.13
CA ARG A 2 -53.42 13.50 33.88
C ARG A 2 -52.71 12.50 32.95
N PHE A 3 -52.38 12.92 31.73
CA PHE A 3 -51.56 12.12 30.82
C PHE A 3 -50.08 12.36 31.16
N LEU A 4 -49.42 11.29 31.61
CA LEU A 4 -47.96 11.21 31.69
C LEU A 4 -47.44 10.94 30.27
N PHE A 5 -46.67 11.87 29.71
CA PHE A 5 -45.86 11.58 28.52
C PHE A 5 -44.58 10.88 28.97
N ALA A 6 -44.47 9.58 28.67
CA ALA A 6 -43.23 8.84 28.80
C ALA A 6 -42.32 9.21 27.60
N VAL A 7 -41.22 9.89 27.87
CA VAL A 7 -40.16 10.11 26.89
C VAL A 7 -39.35 8.82 26.80
N LEU A 8 -39.56 8.03 25.74
CA LEU A 8 -38.65 6.95 25.38
C LEU A 8 -37.35 7.59 24.87
N GLY A 9 -36.30 7.55 25.69
CA GLY A 9 -34.94 7.88 25.24
C GLY A 9 -34.47 6.82 24.25
N ALA A 10 -34.26 7.22 22.99
CA ALA A 10 -33.57 6.39 22.02
C ALA A 10 -32.10 6.27 22.45
N PHE A 11 -31.72 5.11 22.99
CA PHE A 11 -30.32 4.74 23.08
C PHE A 11 -29.79 4.57 21.66
N GLN A 12 -29.13 5.60 21.12
CA GLN A 12 -28.22 5.41 19.99
C GLN A 12 -27.09 4.51 20.48
N CYS A 13 -27.17 3.22 20.11
CA CYS A 13 -25.98 2.38 20.11
C CYS A 13 -24.99 3.01 19.13
N ILE A 14 -24.02 3.73 19.64
CA ILE A 14 -22.83 4.10 18.87
C ILE A 14 -22.12 2.78 18.60
N LEU A 15 -22.35 2.20 17.42
CA LEU A 15 -21.52 1.12 16.92
C LEU A 15 -20.09 1.68 16.87
N ALA A 16 -19.18 1.07 17.62
CA ALA A 16 -17.77 1.39 17.51
C ALA A 16 -17.37 1.28 16.03
N ALA A 17 -16.69 2.30 15.50
CA ALA A 17 -16.18 2.23 14.15
C ALA A 17 -15.30 0.98 14.02
N SER A 18 -15.56 0.19 12.98
CA SER A 18 -14.71 -0.95 12.67
C SER A 18 -13.29 -0.45 12.42
N SER A 19 -12.34 -1.10 13.09
CA SER A 19 -10.92 -0.82 12.91
C SER A 19 -10.32 -1.88 11.99
N PRO A 20 -9.29 -1.54 11.21
CA PRO A 20 -8.59 -2.53 10.41
C PRO A 20 -7.98 -3.60 11.33
N SER A 21 -7.95 -4.84 10.87
CA SER A 21 -7.36 -5.98 11.60
C SER A 21 -5.85 -5.88 11.75
N SER A 22 -5.20 -5.06 10.91
CA SER A 22 -3.77 -4.78 10.94
C SER A 22 -3.46 -3.39 10.38
N PRO A 23 -2.26 -2.83 10.64
CA PRO A 23 -1.85 -1.54 10.07
C PRO A 23 -1.57 -1.56 8.56
N GLN A 24 -1.47 -2.73 7.93
CA GLN A 24 -1.21 -2.87 6.49
C GLN A 24 0.06 -2.14 6.05
N PHE A 25 1.14 -2.30 6.83
CA PHE A 25 2.41 -1.62 6.60
C PHE A 25 2.99 -1.93 5.23
N HIS A 26 3.48 -0.89 4.56
CA HIS A 26 4.17 -0.99 3.28
C HIS A 26 5.41 -0.10 3.26
N LEU A 27 6.58 -0.71 3.11
CA LEU A 27 7.85 -0.02 2.93
C LEU A 27 8.10 0.29 1.46
N SER A 28 8.72 1.43 1.15
CA SER A 28 9.29 1.72 -0.16
C SER A 28 10.59 2.53 -0.05
N LEU A 29 11.46 2.44 -1.05
CA LEU A 29 12.69 3.22 -1.07
C LEU A 29 12.40 4.65 -1.53
N VAL A 30 13.06 5.64 -0.94
CA VAL A 30 13.04 7.01 -1.50
C VAL A 30 13.90 7.09 -2.76
N GLY A 31 15.07 6.42 -2.75
CA GLY A 31 15.95 6.31 -3.91
C GLY A 31 16.66 7.60 -4.33
N ASP A 32 16.74 8.60 -3.45
CA ASP A 32 17.44 9.89 -3.65
C ASP A 32 18.90 9.87 -3.14
N GLY A 33 19.38 8.72 -2.68
CA GLY A 33 20.72 8.54 -2.12
C GLY A 33 20.82 8.75 -0.61
N SER A 34 19.74 9.14 0.09
CA SER A 34 19.79 9.33 1.55
C SER A 34 19.83 8.01 2.34
N GLY A 35 19.43 6.90 1.71
CA GLY A 35 19.19 5.62 2.40
C GLY A 35 17.86 5.57 3.18
N ASP A 36 16.97 6.53 2.97
CA ASP A 36 15.70 6.61 3.67
C ASP A 36 14.63 5.74 3.01
N TYR A 37 13.63 5.41 3.82
CA TYR A 37 12.47 4.63 3.42
C TYR A 37 11.22 5.49 3.62
N MET A 38 10.21 5.23 2.81
CA MET A 38 8.84 5.61 3.16
C MET A 38 8.16 4.41 3.80
N LEU A 39 7.36 4.67 4.82
CA LEU A 39 6.44 3.71 5.40
C LEU A 39 5.02 4.23 5.23
N ASP A 40 4.17 3.42 4.60
CA ASP A 40 2.72 3.60 4.53
C ASP A 40 2.03 2.69 5.56
N TRP A 41 0.91 3.14 6.12
CA TRP A 41 0.06 2.33 7.00
C TRP A 41 -1.37 2.89 7.05
N VAL A 42 -2.26 2.12 7.68
CA VAL A 42 -3.63 2.50 7.96
C VAL A 42 -3.99 2.39 9.43
N THR A 43 -4.96 3.19 9.85
CA THR A 43 -5.57 3.16 11.19
C THR A 43 -7.09 3.19 11.08
N SER A 44 -7.79 3.18 12.22
CA SER A 44 -9.21 3.55 12.26
C SER A 44 -9.43 4.90 11.56
N VAL A 45 -10.55 5.02 10.84
CA VAL A 45 -10.94 6.25 10.12
C VAL A 45 -11.15 7.46 11.05
N ASP A 46 -11.36 7.20 12.34
CA ASP A 46 -11.58 8.23 13.34
C ASP A 46 -10.26 8.88 13.80
N GLU A 47 -9.12 8.21 13.61
CA GLU A 47 -7.81 8.72 14.01
C GLU A 47 -7.47 10.02 13.26
N LYS A 48 -6.98 11.02 14.00
CA LYS A 48 -6.64 12.35 13.46
C LYS A 48 -5.14 12.63 13.41
N SER A 49 -4.35 11.79 14.05
CA SER A 49 -2.89 11.78 13.96
C SER A 49 -2.39 10.36 14.15
N SER A 50 -1.25 10.04 13.56
CA SER A 50 -0.58 8.77 13.78
C SER A 50 0.92 8.99 13.68
N THR A 51 1.70 8.33 14.53
CA THR A 51 3.16 8.46 14.59
C THR A 51 3.75 7.06 14.57
N VAL A 52 4.79 6.86 13.76
CA VAL A 52 5.60 5.65 13.79
C VAL A 52 6.84 5.89 14.65
N PHE A 53 7.14 4.95 15.53
CA PHE A 53 8.34 4.89 16.34
C PHE A 53 9.27 3.83 15.77
N TYR A 54 10.56 4.11 15.70
CA TYR A 54 11.54 3.18 15.13
C TYR A 54 12.92 3.29 15.79
N GLY A 55 13.71 2.23 15.71
CA GLY A 55 15.03 2.17 16.31
C GLY A 55 15.76 0.85 16.04
N GLY A 56 16.92 0.68 16.67
CA GLY A 56 17.79 -0.49 16.47
C GLY A 56 17.35 -1.77 17.21
N SER A 57 16.31 -1.70 18.05
CA SER A 57 15.79 -2.84 18.81
C SER A 57 14.34 -2.59 19.25
N ASN A 58 13.57 -3.66 19.47
CA ASN A 58 12.18 -3.58 19.97
C ASN A 58 12.05 -2.81 21.29
N ASP A 59 13.03 -2.92 22.19
CA ASP A 59 13.02 -2.25 23.50
C ASP A 59 13.51 -0.80 23.44
N SER A 60 13.87 -0.30 22.25
CA SER A 60 14.46 1.03 22.07
C SER A 60 14.07 1.65 20.72
N LEU A 61 12.79 2.02 20.59
CA LEU A 61 12.28 2.80 19.47
C LEU A 61 12.54 4.30 19.68
N ALA A 62 13.82 4.69 19.66
CA ALA A 62 14.30 6.02 20.05
C ALA A 62 13.94 7.14 19.07
N ASN A 63 13.64 6.80 17.82
CA ASN A 63 13.25 7.76 16.78
C ASN A 63 11.74 7.71 16.55
N LYS A 64 11.20 8.79 15.98
CA LYS A 64 9.81 8.85 15.54
C LYS A 64 9.66 9.66 14.27
N ALA A 65 8.62 9.36 13.50
CA ALA A 65 8.18 10.16 12.37
C ALA A 65 6.67 10.35 12.44
N ASP A 66 6.22 11.61 12.38
CA ASP A 66 4.80 11.93 12.38
C ASP A 66 4.20 11.63 11.00
N GLY A 67 3.10 10.89 10.98
CA GLY A 67 2.40 10.48 9.77
C GLY A 67 1.69 11.65 9.11
N THR A 68 1.83 11.72 7.79
CA THR A 68 1.05 12.64 6.94
C THR A 68 -0.19 11.92 6.42
N SER A 69 -1.36 12.53 6.61
CA SER A 69 -2.63 11.97 6.14
C SER A 69 -2.66 11.92 4.61
N SER A 70 -3.02 10.76 4.08
CA SER A 70 -3.25 10.52 2.65
C SER A 70 -4.74 10.44 2.32
N GLY A 71 -5.60 10.77 3.30
CA GLY A 71 -7.06 10.65 3.21
C GLY A 71 -7.60 9.26 3.53
N ASN A 72 -8.93 9.14 3.45
CA ASN A 72 -9.66 7.94 3.87
C ASN A 72 -9.93 7.01 2.70
N VAL A 73 -10.09 5.73 2.99
CA VAL A 73 -10.46 4.71 2.02
C VAL A 73 -11.63 3.93 2.58
N VAL A 74 -12.69 3.79 1.77
CA VAL A 74 -13.76 2.81 2.05
C VAL A 74 -13.23 1.45 1.64
N VAL A 75 -13.08 0.56 2.61
CA VAL A 75 -12.57 -0.80 2.42
C VAL A 75 -13.73 -1.73 2.11
N THR A 76 -14.77 -1.73 2.93
CA THR A 76 -16.03 -2.45 2.73
C THR A 76 -17.21 -1.55 3.14
N PRO A 77 -18.48 -1.91 2.87
CA PRO A 77 -19.62 -1.11 3.34
C PRO A 77 -19.64 -0.84 4.84
N SER A 78 -18.95 -1.67 5.63
CA SER A 78 -18.86 -1.56 7.08
C SER A 78 -17.46 -1.18 7.59
N LEU A 79 -16.48 -0.93 6.73
CA LEU A 79 -15.10 -0.60 7.11
C LEU A 79 -14.53 0.53 6.26
N SER A 80 -14.07 1.58 6.92
CA SER A 80 -13.24 2.62 6.31
C SER A 80 -11.99 2.81 7.14
N VAL A 81 -10.90 3.21 6.50
CA VAL A 81 -9.60 3.41 7.15
C VAL A 81 -9.01 4.76 6.78
N GLN A 82 -8.23 5.34 7.69
CA GLN A 82 -7.41 6.52 7.42
C GLN A 82 -6.02 6.05 6.98
N CYS A 83 -5.54 6.53 5.83
CA CYS A 83 -4.22 6.19 5.28
C CYS A 83 -3.16 7.22 5.69
N TRP A 84 -1.96 6.77 5.97
CA TRP A 84 -0.84 7.56 6.45
C TRP A 84 0.45 7.18 5.74
N HIS A 85 1.38 8.12 5.62
CA HIS A 85 2.76 7.84 5.24
C HIS A 85 3.75 8.67 6.06
N ALA A 86 4.97 8.17 6.23
CA ALA A 86 6.08 8.93 6.82
C ALA A 86 7.42 8.51 6.22
N ARG A 87 8.37 9.45 6.20
CA ARG A 87 9.77 9.19 5.82
C ARG A 87 10.54 8.74 7.06
N LEU A 88 11.20 7.60 6.99
CA LEU A 88 12.08 7.06 8.02
C LEU A 88 13.53 7.36 7.63
N SER A 89 14.21 8.13 8.47
CA SER A 89 15.58 8.61 8.21
C SER A 89 16.53 8.16 9.31
N GLY A 90 17.85 8.18 9.02
CA GLY A 90 18.86 7.85 10.03
C GLY A 90 18.85 6.39 10.47
N LEU A 91 18.61 5.47 9.52
CA LEU A 91 18.36 4.04 9.78
C LEU A 91 19.61 3.19 10.05
N GLY A 92 20.80 3.80 10.05
CA GLY A 92 22.08 3.11 10.19
C GLY A 92 22.66 2.67 8.85
N ALA A 93 23.71 1.84 8.92
CA ALA A 93 24.39 1.32 7.72
C ALA A 93 23.59 0.18 7.07
N ALA A 94 23.84 -0.10 5.79
CA ALA A 94 23.32 -1.28 5.11
C ALA A 94 23.55 -2.56 5.94
N GLY A 95 22.52 -3.41 6.01
CA GLY A 95 22.52 -4.63 6.84
C GLY A 95 22.09 -4.41 8.30
N SER A 96 21.88 -3.16 8.73
CA SER A 96 21.32 -2.88 10.06
C SER A 96 19.85 -3.29 10.12
N THR A 97 19.43 -3.92 11.23
CA THR A 97 18.01 -4.21 11.48
C THR A 97 17.35 -2.99 12.12
N VAL A 98 16.24 -2.56 11.54
CA VAL A 98 15.38 -1.49 12.06
C VAL A 98 14.09 -2.11 12.54
N HIS A 99 13.72 -1.79 13.77
CA HIS A 99 12.45 -2.16 14.38
C HIS A 99 11.52 -0.95 14.38
N TYR A 100 10.23 -1.16 14.16
CA TYR A 100 9.24 -0.08 14.13
C TYR A 100 7.85 -0.51 14.59
N ASP A 101 7.08 0.42 15.14
CA ASP A 101 5.72 0.21 15.68
C ASP A 101 4.96 1.56 15.68
N LEU A 102 3.62 1.51 15.71
CA LEU A 102 2.77 2.68 15.97
C LEU A 102 2.66 3.03 17.46
N SER A 103 3.21 2.18 18.33
CA SER A 103 3.39 2.45 19.77
C SER A 103 4.87 2.59 20.12
N SER A 104 5.19 3.55 21.00
CA SER A 104 6.55 3.69 21.55
C SER A 104 7.00 2.50 22.39
N THR A 105 6.10 1.60 22.77
CA THR A 105 6.41 0.41 23.59
C THR A 105 6.88 -0.79 22.77
N GLY A 106 6.70 -0.78 21.44
CA GLY A 106 7.19 -1.84 20.54
C GLY A 106 6.50 -3.21 20.68
N THR A 107 5.34 -3.30 21.33
CA THR A 107 4.64 -4.56 21.64
C THR A 107 4.26 -5.37 20.40
N THR A 108 3.98 -4.70 19.28
CA THR A 108 3.56 -5.30 18.00
C THR A 108 4.54 -4.96 16.89
N SER A 109 5.79 -4.69 17.27
CA SER A 109 6.83 -4.21 16.38
C SER A 109 7.09 -5.15 15.19
N LYS A 110 7.30 -4.52 14.05
CA LYS A 110 7.83 -5.16 12.84
C LYS A 110 9.32 -4.81 12.73
N SER A 111 10.02 -5.50 11.82
CA SER A 111 11.41 -5.18 11.54
C SER A 111 11.77 -5.45 10.10
N PHE A 112 12.67 -4.62 9.56
CA PHE A 112 13.28 -4.80 8.26
C PHE A 112 14.79 -4.61 8.33
N VAL A 113 15.50 -5.04 7.29
CA VAL A 113 16.94 -4.84 7.15
C VAL A 113 17.19 -3.74 6.15
N VAL A 114 18.01 -2.75 6.51
CA VAL A 114 18.41 -1.66 5.61
C VAL A 114 19.12 -2.23 4.39
N SER A 115 18.60 -1.92 3.20
CA SER A 115 19.07 -2.45 1.92
C SER A 115 20.49 -1.99 1.64
N GLY A 116 21.30 -2.92 1.14
CA GLY A 116 22.62 -2.62 0.58
C GLY A 116 22.57 -2.20 -0.88
N PRO A 117 23.73 -1.87 -1.48
CA PRO A 117 23.81 -1.50 -2.90
C PRO A 117 23.58 -2.68 -3.86
N SER A 118 23.64 -3.92 -3.36
CA SER A 118 23.29 -5.12 -4.13
C SER A 118 21.97 -5.67 -3.62
N MET A 119 20.97 -5.76 -4.48
CA MET A 119 19.63 -6.23 -4.15
C MET A 119 19.16 -7.25 -5.18
N THR A 120 18.59 -8.35 -4.70
CA THR A 120 17.75 -9.25 -5.50
C THR A 120 16.30 -8.82 -5.37
N TRP A 121 15.60 -8.73 -6.50
CA TRP A 121 14.21 -8.29 -6.57
C TRP A 121 13.29 -9.45 -6.92
N ALA A 122 12.20 -9.60 -6.17
CA ALA A 122 11.05 -10.37 -6.64
C ALA A 122 10.20 -9.48 -7.55
N ILE A 123 9.85 -9.98 -8.74
CA ILE A 123 9.11 -9.21 -9.74
C ILE A 123 7.87 -10.02 -10.14
N PHE A 124 6.71 -9.41 -10.02
CA PHE A 124 5.44 -10.01 -10.46
C PHE A 124 4.43 -8.91 -10.80
N GLY A 125 3.44 -9.25 -11.61
CA GLY A 125 2.21 -8.48 -11.77
C GLY A 125 1.04 -9.43 -11.57
N ASP A 126 -0.16 -8.89 -11.69
CA ASP A 126 -1.36 -9.69 -11.91
C ASP A 126 -1.67 -10.71 -10.79
N MET A 127 -1.37 -10.37 -9.53
CA MET A 127 -1.47 -11.37 -8.46
C MET A 127 -2.92 -11.74 -8.16
N GLY A 128 -3.80 -10.76 -8.05
CA GLY A 128 -5.20 -10.95 -7.65
C GLY A 128 -5.36 -11.36 -6.19
N SER A 129 -6.53 -11.05 -5.62
CA SER A 129 -6.88 -11.45 -4.25
C SER A 129 -7.27 -12.93 -4.18
N ILE A 130 -6.82 -13.67 -3.16
CA ILE A 130 -7.29 -15.06 -2.96
C ILE A 130 -8.81 -15.12 -2.71
N ALA A 131 -9.44 -14.01 -2.31
CA ALA A 131 -10.88 -13.92 -2.11
C ALA A 131 -11.67 -14.23 -3.39
N MET A 132 -11.06 -14.04 -4.56
CA MET A 132 -11.68 -14.33 -5.86
C MET A 132 -11.87 -15.83 -6.12
N LYS A 133 -11.17 -16.72 -5.39
CA LYS A 133 -11.25 -18.19 -5.51
C LYS A 133 -10.97 -18.73 -6.92
N LYS A 134 -10.31 -17.94 -7.78
CA LYS A 134 -9.84 -18.31 -9.13
C LYS A 134 -8.36 -18.66 -9.06
N ALA A 135 -7.66 -18.63 -10.19
CA ALA A 135 -6.21 -18.67 -10.28
C ALA A 135 -5.54 -17.39 -9.73
N SER A 136 -5.96 -16.92 -8.55
CA SER A 136 -5.49 -15.69 -7.91
C SER A 136 -4.64 -16.00 -6.67
N GLY A 137 -3.71 -15.11 -6.34
CA GLY A 137 -2.77 -15.27 -5.24
C GLY A 137 -1.78 -16.43 -5.41
N ILE A 138 -1.65 -17.00 -6.62
CA ILE A 138 -0.77 -18.15 -6.91
C ILE A 138 0.70 -17.82 -6.59
N THR A 139 1.09 -16.55 -6.73
CA THR A 139 2.45 -16.06 -6.46
C THR A 139 2.76 -15.96 -4.96
N LEU A 140 1.74 -15.85 -4.09
CA LEU A 140 1.92 -15.55 -2.67
C LEU A 140 2.73 -16.62 -1.89
N PRO A 141 2.51 -17.94 -2.08
CA PRO A 141 3.32 -18.96 -1.41
C PRO A 141 4.80 -18.89 -1.79
N ALA A 142 5.12 -18.62 -3.07
CA ALA A 142 6.50 -18.49 -3.54
C ALA A 142 7.17 -17.27 -2.91
N LEU A 143 6.51 -16.10 -2.94
CA LEU A 143 7.00 -14.88 -2.29
C LEU A 143 7.25 -15.10 -0.79
N THR A 144 6.31 -15.74 -0.10
CA THR A 144 6.43 -15.98 1.34
C THR A 144 7.59 -16.92 1.66
N SER A 145 7.73 -18.01 0.91
CA SER A 145 8.83 -18.98 1.07
C SER A 145 10.19 -18.34 0.79
N ASP A 146 10.29 -17.58 -0.30
CA ASP A 146 11.53 -16.94 -0.72
C ASP A 146 11.92 -15.78 0.21
N LEU A 147 10.95 -15.06 0.79
CA LEU A 147 11.22 -14.08 1.84
C LEU A 147 11.78 -14.74 3.10
N ALA A 148 11.18 -15.86 3.53
CA ALA A 148 11.65 -16.61 4.70
C ALA A 148 13.08 -17.15 4.49
N ALA A 149 13.41 -17.54 3.25
CA ALA A 149 14.77 -17.93 2.84
C ALA A 149 15.72 -16.74 2.61
N LYS A 150 15.23 -15.49 2.72
CA LYS A 150 15.96 -14.24 2.43
C LYS A 150 16.47 -14.16 0.98
N SER A 151 15.77 -14.78 0.04
CA SER A 151 16.15 -14.87 -1.37
C SER A 151 16.05 -13.54 -2.11
N TYR A 152 15.26 -12.58 -1.62
CA TYR A 152 15.13 -11.24 -2.19
C TYR A 152 15.10 -10.16 -1.10
N GLN A 153 15.42 -8.91 -1.49
CA GLN A 153 15.52 -7.74 -0.61
C GLN A 153 14.59 -6.60 -1.04
N GLY A 154 13.84 -6.78 -2.12
CA GLY A 154 12.82 -5.82 -2.56
C GLY A 154 11.80 -6.49 -3.49
N ILE A 155 10.66 -5.84 -3.67
CA ILE A 155 9.57 -6.30 -4.53
C ILE A 155 9.25 -5.24 -5.58
N LEU A 156 9.07 -5.65 -6.83
CA LEU A 156 8.43 -4.87 -7.88
C LEU A 156 7.09 -5.52 -8.21
N ASN A 157 5.99 -4.85 -7.87
CA ASN A 157 4.65 -5.24 -8.27
C ASN A 157 4.24 -4.41 -9.51
N LEU A 158 3.98 -5.07 -10.63
CA LEU A 158 3.82 -4.42 -11.93
C LEU A 158 2.39 -3.96 -12.23
N GLY A 159 1.49 -3.94 -11.24
CA GLY A 159 0.09 -3.52 -11.41
C GLY A 159 -0.88 -4.69 -11.36
N ASP A 160 -2.17 -4.39 -11.53
CA ASP A 160 -3.29 -5.32 -11.38
C ASP A 160 -3.23 -6.06 -10.04
N LEU A 161 -3.33 -5.27 -8.97
CA LEU A 161 -3.02 -5.72 -7.61
C LEU A 161 -4.01 -6.79 -7.16
N ALA A 162 -5.16 -6.38 -6.61
CA ALA A 162 -6.13 -7.30 -6.03
C ALA A 162 -7.11 -7.88 -7.06
N TYR A 163 -6.98 -7.50 -8.35
CA TYR A 163 -8.01 -7.69 -9.37
C TYR A 163 -9.36 -7.18 -8.84
N GLU A 164 -9.42 -5.84 -8.74
CA GLU A 164 -10.32 -4.98 -7.94
C GLU A 164 -9.76 -4.70 -6.53
N LEU A 165 -8.98 -3.62 -6.39
CA LEU A 165 -8.46 -3.12 -5.09
C LEU A 165 -9.54 -2.39 -4.28
N VAL A 166 -10.68 -3.06 -4.08
CA VAL A 166 -11.85 -2.59 -3.33
C VAL A 166 -12.56 -3.76 -2.66
N GLU A 167 -13.45 -3.45 -1.73
CA GLU A 167 -14.30 -4.43 -1.06
C GLU A 167 -13.50 -5.59 -0.46
N THR A 168 -14.04 -6.80 -0.52
CA THR A 168 -13.43 -8.00 0.06
C THR A 168 -12.12 -8.35 -0.65
N ASN A 169 -12.01 -8.11 -1.97
CA ASN A 169 -10.79 -8.41 -2.72
C ASN A 169 -9.64 -7.54 -2.21
N GLY A 170 -9.85 -6.23 -2.15
CA GLY A 170 -8.87 -5.26 -1.64
C GLY A 170 -8.50 -5.49 -0.19
N ASP A 171 -9.48 -5.75 0.69
CA ASP A 171 -9.21 -6.00 2.12
C ASP A 171 -8.32 -7.23 2.32
N VAL A 172 -8.71 -8.36 1.74
CA VAL A 172 -7.96 -9.61 1.84
C VAL A 172 -6.57 -9.45 1.22
N TYR A 173 -6.47 -8.81 0.06
CA TYR A 173 -5.20 -8.60 -0.62
C TYR A 173 -4.22 -7.78 0.23
N MET A 174 -4.67 -6.67 0.83
CA MET A 174 -3.80 -5.84 1.68
C MET A 174 -3.33 -6.59 2.93
N GLN A 175 -4.19 -7.43 3.53
CA GLN A 175 -3.81 -8.28 4.65
C GLN A 175 -2.76 -9.34 4.26
N GLN A 176 -2.84 -9.87 3.05
CA GLN A 176 -1.87 -10.84 2.52
C GLN A 176 -0.52 -10.20 2.15
N LEU A 177 -0.54 -8.93 1.79
CA LEU A 177 0.63 -8.20 1.33
C LEU A 177 1.50 -7.67 2.48
N GLU A 178 0.90 -7.30 3.60
CA GLU A 178 1.62 -6.75 4.76
C GLU A 178 2.76 -7.66 5.28
N PRO A 179 2.61 -8.99 5.42
CA PRO A 179 3.69 -9.86 5.85
C PRO A 179 4.96 -9.77 4.97
N LEU A 180 4.81 -9.38 3.71
CA LEU A 180 5.93 -9.17 2.79
C LEU A 180 6.44 -7.73 2.86
N THR A 181 5.53 -6.78 2.75
CA THR A 181 5.84 -5.35 2.56
C THR A 181 6.17 -4.60 3.85
N SER A 182 5.94 -5.23 5.01
CA SER A 182 6.46 -4.79 6.31
C SER A 182 7.93 -5.18 6.55
N VAL A 183 8.51 -6.04 5.70
CA VAL A 183 9.85 -6.61 5.89
C VAL A 183 10.83 -6.18 4.80
N VAL A 184 10.36 -5.99 3.57
CA VAL A 184 11.18 -5.49 2.46
C VAL A 184 10.45 -4.37 1.71
N PRO A 185 11.18 -3.40 1.12
CA PRO A 185 10.57 -2.35 0.32
C PRO A 185 9.89 -2.93 -0.92
N MET A 186 8.69 -2.47 -1.21
CA MET A 186 7.98 -2.73 -2.45
C MET A 186 7.76 -1.43 -3.22
N HIS A 187 7.97 -1.49 -4.53
CA HIS A 187 7.52 -0.49 -5.47
C HIS A 187 6.40 -1.07 -6.32
N THR A 188 5.39 -0.27 -6.61
CA THR A 188 4.24 -0.69 -7.39
C THR A 188 3.78 0.41 -8.34
N THR A 189 2.97 0.03 -9.33
CA THR A 189 2.23 0.91 -10.23
C THR A 189 0.77 0.45 -10.32
N ILE A 190 -0.05 1.17 -11.09
CA ILE A 190 -1.40 0.73 -11.44
C ILE A 190 -1.37 -0.12 -12.71
N GLY A 191 -2.33 -1.05 -12.81
CA GLY A 191 -2.72 -1.64 -14.10
C GLY A 191 -4.13 -1.23 -14.49
N ASN A 192 -4.65 -1.81 -15.57
CA ASN A 192 -6.00 -1.51 -16.05
C ASN A 192 -7.08 -1.86 -15.02
N HIS A 193 -6.87 -2.86 -14.14
CA HIS A 193 -7.84 -3.18 -13.10
C HIS A 193 -8.00 -2.07 -12.04
N GLU A 194 -6.96 -1.28 -11.76
CA GLU A 194 -7.11 -0.10 -10.89
C GLU A 194 -7.87 1.02 -11.59
N MET A 195 -7.68 1.19 -12.90
CA MET A 195 -8.32 2.24 -13.70
C MET A 195 -9.79 1.94 -14.02
N GLN A 196 -10.09 0.74 -14.54
CA GLN A 196 -11.43 0.29 -14.92
C GLN A 196 -12.42 0.37 -13.74
N TYR A 197 -11.91 0.19 -12.51
CA TYR A 197 -12.70 0.23 -11.27
C TYR A 197 -12.49 1.50 -10.45
N ALA A 198 -11.95 2.57 -11.05
CA ALA A 198 -11.72 3.84 -10.36
C ALA A 198 -13.00 4.41 -9.73
N MET A 199 -14.14 4.32 -10.42
CA MET A 199 -15.43 4.81 -9.94
C MET A 199 -15.96 4.00 -8.73
N PHE A 200 -15.53 2.75 -8.59
CA PHE A 200 -15.85 1.89 -7.44
C PHE A 200 -14.85 2.03 -6.29
N GLY A 201 -13.79 2.83 -6.47
CA GLY A 201 -12.83 3.17 -5.44
C GLY A 201 -11.46 2.49 -5.56
N ALA A 202 -11.20 1.70 -6.61
CA ALA A 202 -9.92 0.96 -6.74
C ALA A 202 -8.72 1.90 -6.90
N LEU A 203 -8.82 2.87 -7.81
CA LEU A 203 -7.78 3.88 -7.99
C LEU A 203 -7.57 4.76 -6.72
N PRO A 204 -8.61 5.31 -6.06
CA PRO A 204 -8.43 5.96 -4.77
C PRO A 204 -7.81 5.08 -3.68
N ASN A 205 -8.14 3.78 -3.64
CA ASN A 205 -7.49 2.83 -2.73
C ASN A 205 -5.99 2.79 -3.00
N TYR A 206 -5.58 2.62 -4.26
CA TYR A 206 -4.17 2.61 -4.66
C TYR A 206 -3.47 3.92 -4.29
N ILE A 207 -4.01 5.05 -4.75
CA ILE A 207 -3.37 6.37 -4.57
C ILE A 207 -3.12 6.67 -3.10
N ARG A 208 -4.07 6.34 -2.22
CA ARG A 208 -4.01 6.69 -0.79
C ARG A 208 -3.20 5.70 0.04
N ARG A 209 -3.27 4.39 -0.28
CA ARG A 209 -2.57 3.34 0.48
C ARG A 209 -1.09 3.25 0.14
N PHE A 210 -0.69 3.69 -1.05
CA PHE A 210 0.70 3.73 -1.51
C PHE A 210 1.18 5.18 -1.73
N ALA A 211 0.68 6.13 -0.92
CA ALA A 211 0.99 7.55 -1.05
C ALA A 211 2.46 7.88 -0.76
N GLY A 212 3.13 7.03 0.04
CA GLY A 212 4.56 7.07 0.32
C GLY A 212 5.39 7.00 -0.95
N LEU A 213 4.97 6.26 -1.98
CA LEU A 213 5.63 6.26 -3.28
C LEU A 213 5.64 7.66 -3.92
N ALA A 214 4.52 8.39 -3.85
CA ALA A 214 4.43 9.75 -4.38
C ALA A 214 5.25 10.75 -3.54
N ALA A 215 5.19 10.63 -2.21
CA ALA A 215 5.89 11.51 -1.28
C ALA A 215 7.40 11.25 -1.19
N GLY A 216 7.84 10.02 -1.47
CA GLY A 216 9.23 9.59 -1.53
C GLY A 216 9.76 9.62 -2.96
N ALA A 217 9.82 8.45 -3.61
CA ALA A 217 10.38 8.27 -4.95
C ALA A 217 9.80 9.23 -6.01
N GLY A 218 8.48 9.43 -6.02
CA GLY A 218 7.80 10.37 -6.92
C GLY A 218 8.29 11.80 -6.72
N ARG A 219 8.37 12.27 -5.48
CA ARG A 219 8.89 13.62 -5.19
C ARG A 219 10.37 13.74 -5.52
N ALA A 220 11.17 12.73 -5.18
CA ALA A 220 12.61 12.69 -5.46
C ALA A 220 12.92 12.72 -6.97
N SER A 221 12.09 12.07 -7.79
CA SER A 221 12.20 12.07 -9.25
C SER A 221 11.51 13.25 -9.94
N GLY A 222 10.84 14.12 -9.17
CA GLY A 222 10.16 15.30 -9.69
C GLY A 222 8.74 15.07 -10.24
N SER A 223 8.22 13.83 -10.19
CA SER A 223 6.85 13.53 -10.63
C SER A 223 5.79 13.84 -9.57
N SER A 224 6.15 13.74 -8.28
CA SER A 224 5.22 13.76 -7.13
C SER A 224 4.00 12.83 -7.31
N SER A 225 4.20 11.73 -8.04
CA SER A 225 3.16 10.76 -8.41
C SER A 225 3.57 9.36 -7.96
N ASN A 226 2.60 8.56 -7.53
CA ASN A 226 2.80 7.12 -7.32
C ASN A 226 2.41 6.29 -8.55
N ARG A 227 1.94 6.89 -9.64
CA ARG A 227 1.62 6.19 -10.89
C ARG A 227 2.80 6.16 -11.87
N PHE A 228 3.63 7.20 -11.83
CA PHE A 228 4.83 7.30 -12.65
C PHE A 228 5.90 8.04 -11.86
N TYR A 229 7.10 7.45 -11.78
CA TYR A 229 8.21 7.97 -10.99
C TYR A 229 9.48 7.18 -11.33
N SER A 230 10.61 7.61 -10.80
CA SER A 230 11.85 6.83 -10.84
C SER A 230 12.49 6.77 -9.46
N PHE A 231 13.31 5.76 -9.22
CA PHE A 231 14.10 5.66 -8.00
C PHE A 231 15.40 4.90 -8.27
N ASN A 232 16.44 5.21 -7.49
CA ASN A 232 17.68 4.45 -7.50
C ASN A 232 17.65 3.40 -6.40
N ALA A 233 18.08 2.18 -6.72
CA ALA A 233 18.38 1.16 -5.74
C ALA A 233 19.72 0.51 -6.06
N GLY A 234 20.73 0.85 -5.27
CA GLY A 234 22.09 0.42 -5.54
C GLY A 234 22.59 0.91 -6.89
N PHE A 235 22.97 -0.02 -7.76
CA PHE A 235 23.49 0.27 -9.10
C PHE A 235 22.43 0.41 -10.19
N VAL A 236 21.14 0.32 -9.85
CA VAL A 236 20.04 0.32 -10.82
C VAL A 236 19.19 1.57 -10.66
N HIS A 237 18.91 2.24 -11.78
CA HIS A 237 17.91 3.29 -11.90
C HIS A 237 16.62 2.69 -12.47
N PHE A 238 15.58 2.59 -11.64
CA PHE A 238 14.27 2.09 -12.03
C PHE A 238 13.38 3.24 -12.49
N VAL A 239 12.64 3.02 -13.58
CA VAL A 239 11.61 3.93 -14.07
C VAL A 239 10.29 3.19 -14.08
N VAL A 240 9.31 3.74 -13.36
CA VAL A 240 7.93 3.26 -13.28
C VAL A 240 7.08 4.18 -14.16
N ILE A 241 6.35 3.57 -15.09
CA ILE A 241 5.52 4.26 -16.05
C ILE A 241 4.07 3.82 -15.83
N ASP A 242 3.16 4.76 -15.98
CA ASP A 242 1.73 4.51 -16.01
C ASP A 242 1.29 4.23 -17.45
N THR A 243 0.89 2.99 -17.72
CA THR A 243 0.38 2.57 -19.04
C THR A 243 -1.07 2.99 -19.26
N GLU A 244 -1.78 3.37 -18.19
CA GLU A 244 -3.22 3.65 -18.20
C GLU A 244 -3.53 5.12 -18.48
N VAL A 245 -2.53 5.94 -18.83
CA VAL A 245 -2.71 7.37 -19.17
C VAL A 245 -3.67 7.56 -20.34
N TYR A 246 -3.65 6.64 -21.31
CA TYR A 246 -4.55 6.66 -22.46
C TYR A 246 -5.75 5.69 -22.28
N GLY A 247 -5.67 4.74 -21.36
CA GLY A 247 -6.68 3.69 -21.15
C GLY A 247 -6.88 2.79 -22.37
N ASP A 248 -7.46 1.60 -22.16
CA ASP A 248 -7.76 0.67 -23.27
C ASP A 248 -8.55 1.36 -24.39
N GLN A 249 -9.49 2.24 -24.04
CA GLN A 249 -10.39 2.91 -24.98
C GLN A 249 -9.67 3.72 -26.08
N SER A 250 -8.52 4.32 -25.78
CA SER A 250 -7.75 5.06 -26.79
C SER A 250 -7.11 4.14 -27.83
N PHE A 251 -7.00 2.84 -27.54
CA PHE A 251 -6.47 1.83 -28.45
C PHE A 251 -7.55 0.86 -28.94
N MET A 252 -8.83 1.20 -28.77
CA MET A 252 -9.94 0.34 -29.19
C MET A 252 -10.73 1.05 -30.28
N THR A 253 -10.90 0.37 -31.42
CA THR A 253 -11.80 0.81 -32.50
C THR A 253 -13.10 0.02 -32.43
N PRO A 254 -14.27 0.67 -32.52
CA PRO A 254 -15.54 -0.04 -32.55
C PRO A 254 -15.64 -0.85 -33.85
N GLY A 255 -15.82 -2.16 -33.70
CA GLY A 255 -16.08 -3.08 -34.79
C GLY A 255 -17.50 -2.90 -35.33
N THR A 256 -17.68 -3.24 -36.60
CA THR A 256 -19.00 -3.20 -37.27
C THR A 256 -19.98 -4.24 -36.73
N ASP A 257 -19.51 -5.18 -35.92
CA ASP A 257 -20.27 -6.21 -35.21
C ASP A 257 -20.75 -5.76 -33.82
N GLY A 258 -20.44 -4.52 -33.41
CA GLY A 258 -20.76 -3.98 -32.09
C GLY A 258 -19.78 -4.39 -30.99
N PHE A 259 -18.71 -5.12 -31.33
CA PHE A 259 -17.61 -5.44 -30.41
C PHE A 259 -16.43 -4.51 -30.69
N TRP A 260 -15.69 -4.13 -29.65
CA TRP A 260 -14.50 -3.31 -29.80
C TRP A 260 -13.29 -4.21 -30.07
N SER A 261 -12.38 -3.75 -30.94
CA SER A 261 -11.13 -4.45 -31.25
C SER A 261 -9.93 -3.53 -31.02
N SER A 262 -8.81 -4.08 -30.59
CA SER A 262 -7.59 -3.31 -30.37
C SER A 262 -7.03 -2.80 -31.70
N SER A 263 -6.53 -1.57 -31.70
CA SER A 263 -5.99 -0.85 -32.85
C SER A 263 -4.83 0.03 -32.38
N GLU A 264 -3.63 -0.27 -32.88
CA GLU A 264 -2.44 0.57 -32.66
C GLU A 264 -2.48 1.89 -33.47
N THR A 265 -3.53 2.09 -34.26
CA THR A 265 -3.72 3.27 -35.11
C THR A 265 -4.76 4.27 -34.60
N ALA A 266 -5.39 3.97 -33.46
CA ALA A 266 -6.42 4.81 -32.84
C ALA A 266 -5.83 6.05 -32.14
#